data_AF-A0A068BHU2-F1
#
_entry.id   AF-A0A068BHU2-F1
#
_cell.length_a   1.000
_cell.length_b   1.000
_cell.length_c   1.000
_cell.angle_alpha   90.00
_cell.angle_beta   90.00
_cell.angle_gamma   90.00
#
_symmetry.space_group_name_H-M   'P 1'
#
loop_
_entity.id
_entity.type
_entity.pdbx_description
1 polymer ?
#
loop_
_entity_poly.entity_id
_entity_poly.type
_entity_poly.pdbx_seq_one_letter_code
_entity_poly.pdbx_strand_id
1 'polypeptide(L)'
;VIEANTGDTIIVHVNNHLDEGQGIHWHGMRQKNSPYMDGIPGITQCPIPPGGSYTYNFTISDQSGTYWWHSHYSNAMADGLWGPLIVHSVHEPIQRGRDYDEDRIVFVSDWMHDNSEIIIAALATPAGYKGNPAPPQ
;
A
#
# COMPACT_ATOMS: atom_id res chain seq x y z
N VAL A 1 3.93 1.50 -10.06
CA VAL A 1 2.51 1.87 -10.17
C VAL A 1 1.72 0.67 -10.64
N ILE A 2 0.53 0.45 -10.10
CA ILE A 2 -0.46 -0.48 -10.67
C ILE A 2 -1.51 0.39 -11.35
N GLU A 3 -1.84 0.08 -12.61
CA GLU A 3 -2.92 0.73 -13.34
C GLU A 3 -3.90 -0.32 -13.84
N ALA A 4 -5.18 -0.03 -13.72
CA ALA A 4 -6.27 -0.89 -14.14
C ALA A 4 -7.48 -0.04 -14.53
N ASN A 5 -8.50 -0.65 -15.15
CA ASN A 5 -9.80 -0.02 -15.37
C ASN A 5 -10.84 -0.57 -14.38
N THR A 6 -11.92 0.16 -14.17
CA THR A 6 -13.12 -0.40 -13.51
C THR A 6 -13.57 -1.67 -14.25
N GLY A 7 -13.75 -2.77 -13.52
CA GLY A 7 -14.12 -4.08 -14.05
C GLY A 7 -12.95 -5.05 -14.21
N ASP A 8 -11.71 -4.56 -14.20
CA ASP A 8 -10.53 -5.42 -14.32
C ASP A 8 -10.30 -6.27 -13.07
N THR A 9 -9.67 -7.42 -13.27
CA THR A 9 -9.15 -8.26 -12.18
C THR A 9 -7.66 -8.02 -12.01
N ILE A 10 -7.26 -7.62 -10.82
CA ILE A 10 -5.87 -7.44 -10.44
C ILE A 10 -5.36 -8.75 -9.84
N ILE A 11 -4.24 -9.26 -10.38
CA ILE A 11 -3.52 -10.41 -9.85
C ILE A 11 -2.08 -9.97 -9.55
N VAL A 12 -1.70 -9.98 -8.27
CA VAL A 12 -0.35 -9.59 -7.83
C VAL A 12 0.31 -10.73 -7.08
N HIS A 13 1.47 -11.16 -7.58
CA HIS A 13 2.33 -12.15 -6.93
C HIS A 13 3.35 -11.44 -6.05
N VAL A 14 3.21 -11.58 -4.73
CA VAL A 14 4.15 -11.06 -3.76
C VAL A 14 5.07 -12.20 -3.31
N ASN A 15 6.37 -12.04 -3.54
CA ASN A 15 7.42 -12.93 -3.05
C ASN A 15 8.18 -12.19 -1.96
N ASN A 16 8.11 -12.67 -0.73
CA ASN A 16 8.73 -12.03 0.42
C ASN A 16 10.20 -12.45 0.53
N HIS A 17 11.10 -11.56 0.13
CA HIS A 17 12.55 -11.74 0.25
C HIS A 17 13.15 -11.00 1.46
N LEU A 18 12.31 -10.43 2.32
CA LEU A 18 12.73 -9.84 3.59
C LEU A 18 12.87 -10.93 4.66
N ASP A 19 13.52 -10.58 5.77
CA ASP A 19 13.71 -11.42 6.96
C ASP A 19 12.54 -11.35 7.96
N GLU A 20 11.54 -10.52 7.67
CA GLU A 20 10.30 -10.37 8.45
C GLU A 20 9.06 -10.84 7.68
N GLY A 21 7.93 -11.01 8.39
CA GLY A 21 6.65 -11.28 7.74
C GLY A 21 6.19 -10.12 6.87
N GLN A 22 5.26 -10.35 5.94
CA GLN A 22 4.68 -9.27 5.16
C GLN A 22 3.17 -9.41 4.89
N GLY A 23 2.55 -8.31 4.47
CA GLY A 23 1.18 -8.26 3.95
C GLY A 23 0.98 -6.98 3.18
N ILE A 24 0.37 -7.02 1.99
CA ILE A 24 0.18 -5.85 1.13
C ILE A 24 -1.30 -5.48 1.11
N HIS A 25 -1.62 -4.30 1.63
CA HIS A 25 -2.97 -3.74 1.63
C HIS A 25 -3.21 -2.84 0.43
N TRP A 26 -4.45 -2.87 -0.07
CA TRP A 26 -4.91 -2.14 -1.25
C TRP A 26 -5.80 -0.98 -0.80
N HIS A 27 -5.17 0.11 -0.37
CA HIS A 27 -5.83 1.21 0.33
C HIS A 27 -6.97 1.83 -0.51
N GLY A 28 -8.20 1.72 0.00
CA GLY A 28 -9.42 2.22 -0.64
C GLY A 28 -10.06 1.25 -1.64
N MET A 29 -9.47 0.08 -1.88
CA MET A 29 -10.16 -1.00 -2.60
C MET A 29 -11.23 -1.62 -1.69
N ARG A 30 -12.48 -1.67 -2.17
CA ARG A 30 -13.61 -2.19 -1.38
C ARG A 30 -13.52 -3.68 -1.02
N GLN A 31 -12.69 -4.46 -1.72
CA GLN A 31 -12.57 -5.93 -1.56
C GLN A 31 -13.93 -6.66 -1.56
N LYS A 32 -14.88 -6.17 -2.38
CA LYS A 32 -16.22 -6.73 -2.49
C LYS A 32 -16.11 -8.19 -2.96
N ASN A 33 -16.72 -9.11 -2.22
CA ASN A 33 -16.65 -10.56 -2.44
C ASN A 33 -15.23 -11.17 -2.35
N SER A 34 -14.23 -10.40 -1.92
CA SER A 34 -12.82 -10.80 -1.81
C SER A 34 -12.15 -10.30 -0.51
N PRO A 35 -12.83 -10.31 0.67
CA PRO A 35 -12.28 -9.71 1.89
C PRO A 35 -10.96 -10.35 2.36
N TYR A 36 -10.69 -11.60 1.99
CA TYR A 36 -9.43 -12.29 2.28
C TYR A 36 -8.25 -11.79 1.43
N MET A 37 -8.48 -10.92 0.44
CA MET A 37 -7.46 -10.27 -0.38
C MET A 37 -7.09 -8.87 0.13
N ASP A 38 -7.63 -8.45 1.27
CA ASP A 38 -7.43 -7.12 1.82
C ASP A 38 -6.01 -6.88 2.36
N GLY A 39 -5.24 -7.92 2.65
CA GLY A 39 -3.81 -7.74 2.89
C GLY A 39 -3.39 -7.41 4.32
N ILE A 40 -4.26 -7.63 5.31
CA ILE A 40 -4.02 -7.23 6.71
C ILE A 40 -3.66 -8.45 7.56
N PRO A 41 -2.38 -8.64 7.93
CA PRO A 41 -1.96 -9.72 8.80
C PRO A 41 -2.67 -9.67 10.15
N GLY A 42 -3.23 -10.80 10.59
CA GLY A 42 -3.97 -10.91 11.85
C GLY A 42 -5.46 -10.52 11.77
N ILE A 43 -5.93 -10.00 10.62
CA ILE A 43 -7.36 -9.71 10.38
C ILE A 43 -7.87 -10.53 9.19
N THR A 44 -7.33 -10.30 8.00
CA THR A 44 -7.83 -10.90 6.75
C THR A 44 -6.94 -12.04 6.23
N GLN A 45 -5.69 -12.11 6.70
CA GLN A 45 -4.76 -13.19 6.38
C GLN A 45 -3.71 -13.41 7.48
N CYS A 46 -2.95 -14.50 7.39
CA CYS A 46 -1.67 -14.62 8.08
C CYS A 46 -0.59 -13.80 7.35
N PRO A 47 0.50 -13.40 8.04
CA PRO A 47 1.66 -12.81 7.37
C PRO A 47 2.24 -13.77 6.33
N ILE A 48 2.69 -13.22 5.19
CA ILE A 48 3.54 -13.90 4.22
C ILE A 48 4.90 -14.11 4.89
N PRO A 49 5.34 -15.34 5.19
CA PRO A 49 6.58 -15.57 5.93
C PRO A 49 7.80 -15.18 5.10
N PRO A 50 8.98 -14.96 5.71
CA PRO A 50 10.25 -14.83 5.01
C PRO A 50 10.49 -15.98 4.02
N GLY A 51 10.87 -15.66 2.79
CA GLY A 51 11.02 -16.63 1.70
C GLY A 51 9.70 -17.19 1.15
N GLY A 52 8.57 -16.80 1.71
CA GLY A 52 7.24 -17.22 1.27
C GLY A 52 6.66 -16.35 0.15
N SER A 53 5.49 -16.74 -0.34
CA SER A 53 4.78 -16.01 -1.39
C SER A 53 3.28 -16.01 -1.17
N TYR A 54 2.59 -14.98 -1.65
CA TYR A 54 1.14 -14.91 -1.68
C TYR A 54 0.66 -14.25 -2.97
N THR A 55 -0.45 -14.75 -3.52
CA THR A 55 -1.07 -14.17 -4.72
C THR A 55 -2.36 -13.48 -4.32
N TYR A 56 -2.37 -12.15 -4.44
CA TYR A 56 -3.57 -11.35 -4.33
C TYR A 56 -4.34 -11.41 -5.64
N ASN A 57 -5.64 -11.67 -5.59
CA ASN A 57 -6.49 -11.81 -6.76
C ASN A 57 -7.90 -11.27 -6.45
N PHE A 58 -8.20 -10.06 -6.95
CA PHE A 58 -9.49 -9.41 -6.72
C PHE A 58 -9.94 -8.60 -7.93
N THR A 59 -11.26 -8.46 -8.09
CA THR A 59 -11.89 -7.71 -9.19
C THR A 59 -12.36 -6.35 -8.72
N ILE A 60 -12.03 -5.31 -9.49
CA ILE A 60 -12.49 -3.94 -9.26
C ILE A 60 -13.94 -3.83 -9.71
N SER A 61 -14.89 -3.89 -8.77
CA SER A 61 -16.30 -4.03 -9.14
C SER A 61 -16.93 -2.75 -9.70
N ASP A 62 -16.84 -1.65 -8.95
CA ASP A 62 -17.67 -0.46 -9.16
C ASP A 62 -16.99 0.81 -8.60
N GLN A 63 -15.67 0.93 -8.82
CA GLN A 63 -14.89 2.10 -8.40
C GLN A 63 -13.82 2.49 -9.43
N SER A 64 -13.46 3.77 -9.43
CA SER A 64 -12.39 4.41 -10.18
C SER A 64 -11.85 5.60 -9.39
N GLY A 65 -10.61 5.98 -9.64
CA GLY A 65 -9.93 7.07 -8.95
C GLY A 65 -8.46 6.77 -8.63
N THR A 66 -7.88 7.63 -7.80
CA THR A 66 -6.50 7.50 -7.30
C THR A 66 -6.50 6.77 -5.97
N TYR A 67 -5.83 5.62 -5.93
CA TYR A 67 -5.61 4.80 -4.75
C TYR A 67 -4.12 4.47 -4.63
N TRP A 68 -3.78 3.62 -3.67
CA TRP A 68 -2.41 3.19 -3.44
C TRP A 68 -2.39 1.83 -2.74
N TRP A 69 -1.25 1.18 -2.76
CA TRP A 69 -0.97 -0.03 -1.99
C TRP A 69 0.18 0.24 -1.05
N HIS A 70 0.20 -0.45 0.08
CA HIS A 70 1.30 -0.37 1.04
C HIS A 70 1.44 -1.66 1.84
N SER A 71 2.63 -1.88 2.42
CA SER A 71 2.76 -2.91 3.45
C SER A 71 1.84 -2.58 4.63
N HIS A 72 1.12 -3.58 5.10
CA HIS A 72 0.32 -3.53 6.32
C HIS A 72 0.90 -4.45 7.40
N TYR A 73 2.19 -4.80 7.27
CA TYR A 73 2.93 -5.53 8.29
C TYR A 73 3.89 -4.60 9.02
N SER A 74 3.76 -4.56 10.35
CA SER A 74 4.56 -3.73 11.24
C SER A 74 4.67 -2.27 10.75
N ASN A 75 5.88 -1.80 10.51
CA ASN A 75 6.23 -0.43 10.16
C ASN A 75 6.87 -0.33 8.76
N ALA A 76 6.87 -1.41 7.97
CA ALA A 76 7.56 -1.48 6.69
C ALA A 76 7.04 -0.47 5.65
N MET A 77 5.79 0.00 5.77
CA MET A 77 5.30 1.14 4.98
C MET A 77 6.18 2.38 5.17
N ALA A 78 6.56 2.72 6.41
CA ALA A 78 7.37 3.90 6.69
C ALA A 78 8.78 3.80 6.07
N ASP A 79 9.27 2.59 5.84
CA ASP A 79 10.57 2.33 5.19
C ASP A 79 10.47 2.27 3.64
N GLY A 80 9.31 2.61 3.08
CA GLY A 80 9.15 2.79 1.62
C GLY A 80 8.38 1.69 0.90
N LEU A 81 7.79 0.72 1.59
CA LEU A 81 6.98 -0.33 0.94
C LEU A 81 5.57 0.18 0.65
N TRP A 82 5.45 0.98 -0.39
CA TRP A 82 4.19 1.49 -0.92
C TRP A 82 4.29 1.86 -2.39
N GLY A 83 3.15 2.06 -3.04
CA GLY A 83 3.12 2.57 -4.40
C GLY A 83 1.71 2.96 -4.87
N PRO A 84 1.60 3.71 -5.97
CA PRO A 84 0.30 4.13 -6.47
C PRO A 84 -0.48 2.97 -7.10
N LEU A 85 -1.80 3.04 -6.98
CA LEU A 85 -2.79 2.17 -7.62
C LEU A 85 -3.85 3.05 -8.28
N ILE A 86 -3.82 3.17 -9.60
CA ILE A 86 -4.75 4.03 -10.35
C ILE A 86 -5.80 3.16 -11.02
N VAL A 87 -7.06 3.52 -10.83
CA VAL A 87 -8.19 2.84 -11.47
C VAL A 87 -8.90 3.80 -12.39
N HIS A 88 -8.72 3.60 -13.69
CA HIS A 88 -9.33 4.41 -14.73
C HIS A 88 -10.81 4.07 -14.90
N SER A 89 -11.64 5.10 -15.09
CA SER A 89 -13.05 4.90 -15.44
C SER A 89 -13.19 4.52 -16.91
N VAL A 90 -13.90 3.44 -17.20
CA VAL A 90 -14.27 3.09 -18.59
C VAL A 90 -15.27 4.08 -19.20
N HIS A 91 -15.90 4.92 -18.38
CA HIS A 91 -16.83 5.98 -18.79
C HIS A 91 -16.33 7.36 -18.31
N GLU A 92 -15.03 7.63 -18.43
CA GLU A 92 -14.44 8.89 -17.98
C GLU A 92 -15.06 10.09 -18.74
N PRO A 93 -15.72 11.05 -18.07
CA PRO A 93 -16.30 12.20 -18.74
C PRO A 93 -15.23 13.15 -19.28
N ILE A 94 -14.06 13.24 -18.62
CA ILE A 94 -12.96 14.15 -18.93
C ILE A 94 -11.86 13.37 -19.67
N GLN A 95 -11.58 13.71 -20.93
CA GLN A 95 -10.74 12.89 -21.81
C GLN A 95 -9.38 13.54 -22.10
N ARG A 96 -8.31 12.75 -22.02
CA ARG A 96 -6.95 13.19 -22.39
C ARG A 96 -6.90 13.59 -23.87
N GLY A 97 -6.25 14.71 -24.17
CA GLY A 97 -6.17 15.30 -25.51
C GLY A 97 -7.43 16.08 -25.93
N ARG A 98 -8.49 16.09 -25.13
CA ARG A 98 -9.66 16.95 -25.31
C ARG A 98 -9.78 17.99 -24.19
N ASP A 99 -9.74 17.52 -22.94
CA ASP A 99 -10.00 18.34 -21.75
C ASP A 99 -8.75 18.57 -20.90
N TYR A 100 -7.73 17.70 -21.00
CA TYR A 100 -6.40 17.86 -20.41
C TYR A 100 -5.31 17.21 -21.28
N ASP A 101 -4.07 17.70 -21.20
CA ASP A 101 -2.96 17.19 -22.02
C ASP A 101 -2.26 15.97 -21.39
N GLU A 102 -2.08 16.01 -20.07
CA GLU A 102 -1.29 15.04 -19.33
C GLU A 102 -1.93 14.67 -17.99
N ASP A 103 -1.71 13.43 -17.59
CA ASP A 103 -2.01 12.93 -16.25
C ASP A 103 -0.70 12.53 -15.57
N ARG A 104 -0.57 12.88 -14.28
CA ARG A 104 0.67 12.78 -13.50
C ARG A 104 0.34 12.35 -12.07
N ILE A 105 1.04 11.32 -11.60
CA ILE A 105 0.94 10.86 -10.22
C ILE A 105 1.95 11.62 -9.38
N VAL A 106 1.47 12.32 -8.35
CA VAL A 106 2.31 12.92 -7.30
C VAL A 106 2.07 12.15 -6.02
N PHE A 107 3.12 11.51 -5.50
CA PHE A 107 3.08 10.81 -4.22
C PHE A 107 3.82 11.66 -3.19
N VAL A 108 3.16 11.96 -2.06
CA VAL A 108 3.71 12.79 -0.99
C VAL A 108 3.89 11.91 0.24
N SER A 109 5.12 11.86 0.75
CA SER A 109 5.50 11.12 1.95
C SER A 109 6.52 11.97 2.73
N ASP A 110 6.54 11.79 4.04
CA ASP A 110 7.72 12.11 4.83
C ASP A 110 8.81 11.06 4.60
N TRP A 111 10.02 11.32 5.10
CA TRP A 111 11.15 10.41 4.99
C TRP A 111 12.08 10.55 6.19
N MET A 112 12.49 9.41 6.75
CA MET A 112 13.35 9.36 7.93
C MET A 112 14.73 8.77 7.57
N HIS A 113 15.77 9.23 8.27
CA HIS A 113 17.14 8.75 8.05
C HIS A 113 17.45 7.41 8.71
N ASP A 114 16.70 7.04 9.76
CA ASP A 114 16.86 5.77 10.48
C ASP A 114 15.68 4.85 10.11
N ASN A 115 15.92 3.54 10.01
CA ASN A 115 14.84 2.58 9.77
C ASN A 115 13.77 2.70 10.84
N SER A 116 12.51 2.52 10.44
CA SER A 116 11.37 2.75 11.31
C SER A 116 11.35 1.83 12.55
N GLU A 117 11.97 0.65 12.51
CA GLU A 117 12.14 -0.21 13.68
C GLU A 117 12.96 0.47 14.80
N ILE A 118 14.05 1.17 14.43
CA ILE A 118 14.89 1.92 15.37
C ILE A 118 14.08 3.06 16.01
N ILE A 119 13.29 3.76 15.19
CA ILE A 119 12.47 4.89 15.64
C ILE A 119 11.39 4.40 16.61
N ILE A 120 10.65 3.34 16.24
CA ILE A 120 9.60 2.77 17.09
C ILE A 120 10.18 2.24 18.40
N ALA A 121 11.32 1.55 18.36
CA ALA A 121 11.99 1.07 19.57
C ALA A 121 12.40 2.23 20.50
N ALA A 122 12.90 3.34 19.95
CA ALA A 122 13.25 4.51 20.75
C ALA A 122 12.03 5.22 21.34
N LEU A 123 10.94 5.38 20.57
CA LEU A 123 9.68 5.97 21.01
C LEU A 123 8.97 5.16 22.11
N ALA A 124 9.26 3.85 22.21
CA ALA A 124 8.79 3.02 23.31
C ALA A 124 9.53 3.30 24.65
N THR A 125 10.53 4.18 24.67
CA THR A 125 11.29 4.55 25.87
C THR A 125 10.95 5.97 26.34
N PRO A 126 11.15 6.30 27.63
CA PRO A 126 10.95 7.68 28.12
C PRO A 126 11.86 8.73 27.47
N ALA A 127 13.01 8.31 26.92
CA ALA A 127 13.93 9.21 26.24
C ALA A 127 13.43 9.61 24.84
N GLY A 128 12.56 8.79 24.23
CA GLY A 128 12.07 8.99 22.88
C GLY A 128 13.14 8.84 21.80
N TYR A 129 12.78 9.17 20.56
CA TYR A 129 13.70 9.14 19.43
C TYR A 129 14.49 10.45 19.38
N LYS A 130 15.83 10.36 19.46
CA LYS A 130 16.75 11.52 19.49
C LYS A 130 16.42 12.54 20.60
N GLY A 131 15.97 12.05 21.76
CA GLY A 131 15.61 12.88 22.91
C GLY A 131 14.23 13.53 22.81
N ASN A 132 13.42 13.17 21.80
CA ASN A 132 12.07 13.66 21.62
C ASN A 132 11.05 12.50 21.80
N PRO A 133 10.11 12.60 22.75
CA PRO A 133 9.08 11.58 22.95
C PRO A 133 7.99 11.59 21.87
N ALA A 134 7.90 12.63 21.05
CA ALA A 134 6.98 12.68 19.93
C ALA A 134 7.54 11.93 18.71
N PRO A 135 6.67 11.31 17.89
CA PRO A 135 7.07 10.79 16.59
C PRO A 135 7.75 11.89 15.75
N PRO A 136 8.80 11.55 14.98
CA PRO A 136 9.41 12.51 14.07
C PRO A 136 8.39 12.97 13.01
N GLN A 137 8.49 14.24 12.62
CA GLN A 137 7.69 14.88 11.56
C GLN A 137 8.56 15.19 10.35
#